data_AF-A0A6G2DPA1-F1
#
_entry.id   AF-A0A6G2DPA1-F1
#
_cell.length_a   1.000
_cell.length_b   1.000
_cell.length_c   1.000
_cell.angle_alpha   90.00
_cell.angle_beta   90.00
_cell.angle_gamma   90.00
#
_symmetry.space_group_name_H-M   'P 1'
#
loop_
_entity.id
_entity.type
_entity.pdbx_description
1 polymer ?
#
loop_
_entity_poly.entity_id
_entity_poly.type
_entity_poly.pdbx_seq_one_letter_code
_entity_poly.pdbx_strand_id
1 'polypeptide(L)'
;MARTKNRSRVETVEKIPLQTYRTGIYIRLSKERTESWRHKSQSLKTQESLARTFAQEKGLTVTKCYIDYEYSGTKFNRPAYQDMMEDIK
;
A
#
# COMPACT_ATOMS: atom_id res chain seq x y z
N MET A 1 -53.75 -13.39 -4.87
CA MET A 1 -52.88 -12.90 -3.77
C MET A 1 -52.17 -14.11 -3.16
N ALA A 2 -50.86 -14.24 -3.34
CA ALA A 2 -50.06 -15.23 -2.61
C ALA A 2 -48.76 -14.55 -2.17
N ARG A 3 -48.70 -14.22 -0.87
CA ARG A 3 -47.50 -13.75 -0.17
C ARG A 3 -46.65 -14.98 0.13
N THR A 4 -45.43 -15.05 -0.37
CA THR A 4 -44.39 -15.82 0.31
C THR A 4 -43.16 -14.96 0.45
N LYS A 5 -42.94 -14.56 1.71
CA LYS A 5 -41.79 -13.79 2.19
C LYS A 5 -40.55 -14.67 2.04
N ASN A 6 -39.71 -14.39 1.05
CA ASN A 6 -38.32 -14.83 1.08
C ASN A 6 -37.57 -14.00 2.13
N ARG A 7 -37.80 -14.41 3.37
CA ARG A 7 -37.18 -13.93 4.60
C ARG A 7 -35.70 -14.29 4.54
N SER A 8 -34.90 -13.28 4.19
CA SER A 8 -33.49 -13.15 4.58
C SER A 8 -32.64 -14.39 4.36
N ARG A 9 -32.16 -14.58 3.12
CA ARG A 9 -30.98 -15.44 2.90
C ARG A 9 -29.77 -14.70 3.46
N VAL A 10 -29.53 -14.86 4.76
CA VAL A 10 -28.29 -14.39 5.39
C VAL A 10 -27.21 -15.34 4.91
N GLU A 11 -26.50 -14.94 3.86
CA GLU A 11 -25.30 -15.62 3.41
C GLU A 11 -24.30 -15.51 4.57
N THR A 12 -24.11 -16.61 5.29
CA THR A 12 -23.04 -16.74 6.27
C THR A 12 -21.73 -16.67 5.51
N VAL A 13 -21.21 -15.45 5.36
CA VAL A 13 -19.88 -15.19 4.85
C VAL A 13 -18.92 -15.89 5.81
N GLU A 14 -18.36 -17.01 5.35
CA GLU A 14 -17.30 -17.72 6.05
C GLU A 14 -16.18 -16.71 6.34
N LYS A 15 -16.01 -16.37 7.62
CA LYS A 15 -14.91 -15.50 8.06
C LYS A 15 -13.63 -16.30 7.94
N ILE A 16 -12.99 -16.20 6.78
CA ILE A 16 -11.61 -16.62 6.57
C ILE A 16 -10.79 -15.94 7.67
N PRO A 17 -9.98 -16.68 8.46
CA PRO A 17 -9.13 -16.06 9.46
C PRO A 17 -8.27 -15.01 8.75
N LEU A 18 -8.46 -13.74 9.13
CA LEU A 18 -7.67 -12.62 8.65
C LEU A 18 -6.23 -12.83 9.15
N GLN A 19 -5.46 -13.63 8.41
CA GLN A 19 -4.02 -13.69 8.58
C GLN A 19 -3.53 -12.27 8.38
N THR A 20 -3.21 -11.63 9.49
CA THR A 20 -2.82 -10.24 9.52
C THR A 20 -1.36 -10.19 9.12
N TYR A 21 -1.10 -10.17 7.81
CA TYR A 21 0.26 -10.05 7.30
C TYR A 21 0.75 -8.62 7.55
N ARG A 22 1.85 -8.50 8.29
CA ARG A 22 2.55 -7.23 8.46
C ARG A 22 3.24 -6.91 7.14
N THR A 23 3.04 -5.69 6.64
CA THR A 23 3.56 -5.27 5.33
C THR A 23 4.29 -3.94 5.46
N GLY A 24 5.46 -3.85 4.83
CA GLY A 24 6.16 -2.59 4.61
C GLY A 24 5.84 -2.05 3.22
N ILE A 25 5.62 -0.73 3.10
CA ILE A 25 5.46 -0.07 1.80
C ILE A 25 6.76 0.66 1.46
N TYR A 26 7.33 0.39 0.30
CA TYR A 26 8.49 1.13 -0.22
C TYR A 26 8.06 2.03 -1.38
N ILE A 27 8.40 3.31 -1.30
CA ILE A 27 8.06 4.33 -2.29
C ILE A 27 9.35 5.02 -2.72
N ARG A 28 9.53 5.19 -4.03
CA ARG A 28 10.69 5.90 -4.59
C ARG A 28 10.24 6.92 -5.62
N LEU A 29 10.80 8.12 -5.51
CA LEU A 29 10.72 9.13 -6.55
C LEU A 29 12.08 9.28 -7.25
N SER A 30 12.11 9.08 -8.57
CA SER A 30 13.37 9.20 -9.34
C SER A 30 13.85 10.64 -9.43
N LYS A 31 15.18 10.84 -9.36
CA LYS A 31 15.86 12.13 -9.53
C LYS A 31 15.72 12.73 -10.93
N GLU A 32 15.61 11.87 -11.94
CA GLU A 32 15.54 12.28 -13.36
C GLU A 32 14.22 12.98 -13.75
N ARG A 33 13.31 13.18 -12.80
CA ARG A 33 12.10 13.98 -13.05
C ARG A 33 12.43 15.47 -13.08
N THR A 34 12.61 15.99 -14.29
CA THR A 34 12.81 17.42 -14.61
C THR A 34 11.52 18.21 -14.82
N GLU A 35 10.34 17.57 -14.79
CA GLU A 35 9.05 18.25 -14.97
C GLU A 35 8.75 19.18 -13.78
N SER A 36 8.91 20.49 -13.98
CA SER A 36 8.65 21.55 -13.00
C SER A 36 7.16 21.76 -12.69
N TRP A 37 6.26 21.37 -13.62
CA TRP A 37 4.82 21.58 -13.48
C TRP A 37 4.13 20.59 -12.52
N ARG A 38 4.73 19.41 -12.27
CA ARG A 38 4.14 18.44 -11.32
C ARG A 38 4.73 18.62 -9.93
N HIS A 39 3.86 18.95 -8.97
CA HIS A 39 4.24 18.96 -7.56
C HIS A 39 4.71 17.56 -7.14
N LYS A 40 6.03 17.42 -6.93
CA LYS A 40 6.69 16.17 -6.50
C LYS A 40 6.04 15.58 -5.23
N SER A 41 5.61 16.45 -4.32
CA SER A 41 4.89 16.09 -3.09
C SER A 41 3.51 15.48 -3.31
N GLN A 42 2.78 15.87 -4.38
CA GLN A 42 1.50 15.21 -4.71
C GLN A 42 1.71 13.80 -5.24
N SER A 43 2.73 13.59 -6.09
CA SER A 43 3.01 12.26 -6.66
C SER A 43 3.33 11.22 -5.57
N LEU A 44 4.09 11.61 -4.55
CA LEU A 44 4.40 10.72 -3.42
C LEU A 44 3.17 10.38 -2.58
N LYS A 45 2.35 11.38 -2.22
CA LYS A 45 1.12 11.18 -1.45
C LYS A 45 0.14 10.27 -2.18
N THR A 46 0.00 10.43 -3.50
CA THR A 46 -0.85 9.57 -4.30
C THR A 46 -0.34 8.12 -4.31
N GLN A 47 0.96 7.91 -4.48
CA GLN A 47 1.56 6.57 -4.44
C GLN A 47 1.38 5.90 -3.07
N GLU A 48 1.57 6.65 -1.98
CA GLU A 48 1.33 6.16 -0.62
C GLU A 48 -0.13 5.77 -0.41
N SER A 49 -1.05 6.66 -0.79
CA SER A 49 -2.49 6.43 -0.63
C SER A 49 -2.96 5.19 -1.41
N LEU A 50 -2.50 5.03 -2.66
CA LEU A 50 -2.81 3.86 -3.48
C LEU A 50 -2.28 2.57 -2.85
N ALA A 51 -1.03 2.56 -2.40
CA ALA A 51 -0.42 1.39 -1.78
C ALA A 51 -1.11 1.01 -0.46
N ARG A 52 -1.46 2.01 0.37
CA ARG A 52 -2.20 1.79 1.63
C ARG A 52 -3.62 1.30 1.39
N THR A 53 -4.29 1.81 0.36
CA THR A 53 -5.65 1.36 -0.01
C THR A 53 -5.60 -0.09 -0.45
N PHE A 54 -4.68 -0.43 -1.35
CA PHE A 54 -4.48 -1.81 -1.80
C PHE A 54 -4.15 -2.76 -0.65
N ALA A 55 -3.27 -2.35 0.28
CA ALA A 55 -2.95 -3.14 1.45
C ALA A 55 -4.19 -3.41 2.33
N GLN A 56 -4.99 -2.38 2.60
CA GLN A 56 -6.22 -2.53 3.38
C GLN A 56 -7.25 -3.43 2.70
N GLU A 57 -7.46 -3.30 1.39
CA GLU A 57 -8.38 -4.16 0.62
C GLU A 57 -7.96 -5.63 0.65
N LYS A 58 -6.65 -5.89 0.74
CA LYS A 58 -6.10 -7.25 0.85
C LYS A 58 -6.01 -7.77 2.28
N GLY A 59 -6.45 -7.00 3.29
CA GLY A 59 -6.34 -7.37 4.70
C GLY A 59 -4.89 -7.36 5.23
N LEU A 60 -3.99 -6.62 4.57
CA LEU A 60 -2.61 -6.43 4.98
C LEU A 60 -2.49 -5.27 5.98
N THR A 61 -1.68 -5.45 7.02
CA THR A 61 -1.40 -4.39 8.00
C THR A 61 -0.10 -3.68 7.67
N VAL A 62 -0.22 -2.46 7.17
CA VAL A 62 0.92 -1.59 6.89
C VAL A 62 1.60 -1.19 8.20
N THR A 63 2.83 -1.67 8.41
CA THR A 63 3.61 -1.39 9.63
C THR A 63 4.50 -0.16 9.47
N LYS A 64 5.15 -0.01 8.31
CA LYS A 64 6.10 1.07 8.05
C LYS A 64 6.07 1.46 6.57
N CYS A 65 6.33 2.73 6.30
CA CYS A 65 6.45 3.28 4.95
C CYS A 65 7.86 3.84 4.79
N TYR A 66 8.58 3.35 3.80
CA TYR A 66 9.95 3.72 3.46
C TYR A 66 9.92 4.59 2.20
N ILE A 67 10.42 5.81 2.28
CA ILE A 67 10.32 6.79 1.18
C ILE A 67 11.71 7.28 0.78
N ASP A 68 12.10 7.00 -0.46
CA ASP A 68 13.32 7.53 -1.08
C ASP A 68 12.97 8.67 -2.05
N TYR A 69 13.39 9.89 -1.73
CA TYR A 69 13.20 11.08 -2.56
C TYR A 69 14.45 11.38 -3.40
N GLU A 70 14.29 11.51 -4.72
CA GLU A 70 15.37 11.87 -5.65
C GLU A 70 16.54 10.88 -5.67
N TYR A 71 16.25 9.59 -5.48
CA TYR A 71 17.24 8.52 -5.60
C TYR A 71 17.18 7.85 -6.97
N SER A 72 18.36 7.64 -7.56
CA SER A 72 18.50 6.89 -8.81
C SER A 72 18.14 5.43 -8.63
N GLY A 73 17.44 4.88 -9.64
CA GLY A 73 17.06 3.48 -9.75
C GLY A 73 18.24 2.51 -9.88
N THR A 74 19.42 3.02 -10.24
CA THR A 74 20.58 2.20 -10.63
C THR A 74 21.46 1.74 -9.46
N LYS A 75 21.29 2.34 -8.28
CA LYS A 75 22.06 1.98 -7.07
C LYS A 75 21.12 1.54 -5.95
N PHE A 76 21.57 0.54 -5.19
CA PHE A 76 20.91 0.03 -3.98
C PHE A 76 21.32 0.79 -2.70
N ASN A 77 22.30 1.70 -2.79
CA ASN A 77 22.69 2.57 -1.68
C ASN A 77 21.67 3.69 -1.52
N ARG A 78 20.54 3.36 -0.89
CA ARG A 78 19.46 4.30 -0.58
C ARG A 78 19.04 4.11 0.87
N PRO A 79 18.87 5.20 1.62
CA PRO A 79 18.62 5.12 3.06
C PRO A 79 17.31 4.39 3.36
N ALA A 80 16.21 4.69 2.66
CA ALA A 80 14.92 4.06 2.97
C ALA A 80 14.89 2.58 2.56
N TYR A 81 15.62 2.21 1.50
CA TYR A 81 15.79 0.81 1.11
C TYR A 81 16.65 0.03 2.10
N GLN A 82 17.72 0.63 2.63
CA GLN A 82 18.57 0.01 3.64
C GLN A 82 17.80 -0.19 4.95
N ASP A 83 17.09 0.84 5.42
CA ASP A 83 16.23 0.78 6.60
C ASP A 83 15.16 -0.32 6.47
N MET A 84 14.55 -0.45 5.28
CA MET A 84 13.64 -1.56 4.97
C MET A 84 14.32 -2.92 5.07
N MET A 85 15.53 -3.06 4.54
CA MET A 85 16.27 -4.33 4.57
C MET A 85 16.77 -4.69 5.96
N GLU A 86 17.06 -3.70 6.81
CA GLU A 86 17.37 -3.91 8.22
C GLU A 86 16.15 -4.38 9.00
N ASP A 87 14.98 -3.77 8.76
CA ASP A 87 13.72 -4.17 9.42
C ASP A 87 13.18 -5.55 8.96
N ILE A 88 13.67 -6.09 7.83
CA ILE A 88 13.32 -7.43 7.31
C ILE A 88 14.15 -8.54 7.97
N LYS A 89 15.36 -8.23 8.48
CA LYS A 89 16.25 -9.23 9.10
C LYS A 89 15.67 -9.80 10.39
#